data_AF-V7D793-F1
#
_entry.id   AF-V7D793-F1
#
_cell.length_a   1.000
_cell.length_b   1.000
_cell.length_c   1.000
_cell.angle_alpha   90.00
_cell.angle_beta   90.00
_cell.angle_gamma   90.00
#
_symmetry.space_group_name_H-M   'P 1'
#
loop_
_entity.id
_entity.type
_entity.pdbx_description
1 polymer ?
#
loop_
_entity_poly.entity_id
_entity_poly.type
_entity_poly.pdbx_seq_one_letter_code
_entity_poly.pdbx_strand_id
1 'polypeptide(L)'
;MPTIQGLIRPLMASPELLCGGPFGDRQVMVKVAKHVQLAYGFSMEAIFFETSFFTATVSDYLSDDEYKELQQELLKNPECGDVMPRTGGFRKLRWGDRRRGKGKRGGLRVIYYWLSSDGQMWMFAIYDKDELENLTCDQERALKQAITVEVEARKTKRSVKQRSK
;
A
#
# COMPACT_ATOMS: atom_id res chain seq x y z
N MET A 1 19.24 9.91 -7.10
CA MET A 1 18.18 8.88 -7.02
C MET A 1 18.08 8.45 -5.57
N PRO A 2 17.03 8.82 -4.82
CA PRO A 2 16.87 8.32 -3.45
C PRO A 2 16.61 6.81 -3.50
N THR A 3 17.53 6.02 -2.97
CA THR A 3 17.35 4.57 -2.81
C THR A 3 16.15 4.31 -1.89
N ILE A 4 15.37 3.26 -2.11
CA ILE A 4 14.24 2.91 -1.22
C ILE A 4 14.71 2.61 0.22
N GLN A 5 15.96 2.15 0.41
CA GLN A 5 16.62 2.12 1.73
C GLN A 5 16.68 3.51 2.39
N GLY A 6 16.87 4.58 1.61
CA GLY A 6 16.86 5.97 2.02
C GLY A 6 15.45 6.57 2.23
N LEU A 7 14.38 5.85 1.90
CA LEU A 7 12.98 6.23 2.15
C LEU A 7 12.41 5.63 3.42
N ILE A 8 12.90 4.46 3.81
CA ILE A 8 12.62 3.92 5.14
C ILE A 8 13.31 4.78 6.20
N ARG A 9 14.49 5.33 5.91
CA ARG A 9 15.28 6.15 6.85
C ARG A 9 14.56 7.41 7.38
N PRO A 10 13.91 8.28 6.56
CA PRO A 10 13.14 9.42 7.06
C PRO A 10 11.84 9.02 7.76
N LEU A 11 11.23 7.87 7.42
CA LEU A 11 10.13 7.29 8.22
C LEU A 11 10.61 6.91 9.64
N MET A 12 11.91 6.68 9.82
CA MET A 12 12.54 6.28 11.09
C MET A 12 13.20 7.44 11.85
N ALA A 13 13.45 8.60 11.23
CA ALA A 13 14.33 9.66 11.77
C ALA A 13 13.60 10.87 12.37
N SER A 14 12.26 10.94 12.35
CA SER A 14 11.52 12.06 12.94
C SER A 14 10.14 11.61 13.47
N PRO A 15 10.00 11.44 14.80
CA PRO A 15 8.70 11.25 15.45
C PRO A 15 7.79 12.48 15.38
N GLU A 16 8.28 13.63 14.94
CA GLU A 16 7.58 14.92 15.02
C GLU A 16 6.64 15.22 13.84
N LEU A 17 6.58 14.36 12.82
CA LEU A 17 5.59 14.46 11.72
C LEU A 17 4.22 13.84 12.08
N LEU A 18 3.95 13.61 13.38
CA LEU A 18 2.72 12.98 13.87
C LEU A 18 1.52 13.94 14.02
N CYS A 19 1.68 15.23 13.74
CA CYS A 19 0.58 16.17 13.54
C CYS A 19 0.27 16.29 12.04
N GLY A 20 -0.21 15.20 11.44
CA GLY A 20 -0.51 15.11 10.00
C GLY A 20 -0.67 13.68 9.48
N GLY A 21 -0.13 12.69 10.20
CA GLY A 21 -0.21 11.27 9.83
C GLY A 21 0.83 10.90 8.75
N PRO A 22 1.54 9.76 8.88
CA PRO A 22 2.61 9.40 7.92
C PRO A 22 2.10 8.83 6.58
N PHE A 23 0.78 8.82 6.36
CA PHE A 23 0.11 8.24 5.19
C PHE A 23 -0.50 9.38 4.39
N GLY A 24 0.19 9.76 3.31
CA GLY A 24 0.04 11.01 2.54
C GLY A 24 -1.37 11.54 2.24
N ASP A 25 -1.40 12.84 1.94
CA ASP A 25 -2.58 13.68 1.75
C ASP A 25 -3.48 13.30 0.54
N ARG A 26 -3.03 12.38 -0.33
CA ARG A 26 -3.73 12.05 -1.58
C ARG A 26 -4.57 10.77 -1.43
N GLN A 27 -5.88 10.97 -1.38
CA GLN A 27 -6.87 9.90 -1.41
C GLN A 27 -7.30 9.64 -2.85
N VAL A 28 -7.14 8.40 -3.31
CA VAL A 28 -7.70 7.95 -4.58
C VAL A 28 -8.84 6.97 -4.27
N MET A 29 -10.06 7.41 -4.48
CA MET A 29 -11.23 6.54 -4.36
C MET A 29 -11.37 5.75 -5.66
N VAL A 30 -11.14 4.44 -5.60
CA VAL A 30 -11.31 3.55 -6.76
C VAL A 30 -12.53 2.68 -6.52
N LYS A 31 -13.57 2.88 -7.34
CA LYS A 31 -14.74 2.00 -7.37
C LYS A 31 -14.61 1.03 -8.52
N VAL A 32 -14.61 -0.28 -8.23
CA VAL A 32 -14.77 -1.28 -9.27
C VAL A 32 -16.25 -1.59 -9.43
N ALA A 33 -16.86 -0.96 -10.44
CA ALA A 33 -18.13 -1.42 -10.98
C ALA A 33 -17.83 -2.53 -12.00
N LYS A 34 -17.65 -3.77 -11.54
CA LYS A 34 -17.74 -4.93 -12.45
C LYS A 34 -19.12 -5.55 -12.28
N HIS A 35 -19.95 -5.26 -13.27
CA HIS A 35 -21.17 -5.98 -13.58
C HIS A 35 -20.80 -7.43 -13.96
N VAL A 36 -20.71 -8.30 -12.97
CA VAL A 36 -21.08 -9.70 -13.15
C VAL A 36 -22.37 -9.85 -12.36
N GLN A 37 -23.47 -9.67 -13.08
CA GLN A 37 -24.75 -10.23 -12.71
C GLN A 37 -24.52 -11.73 -12.50
N LEU A 38 -24.33 -12.16 -11.25
CA LEU A 38 -24.71 -13.47 -10.70
C LEU A 38 -24.26 -13.55 -9.21
N ALA A 39 -25.25 -13.34 -8.35
CA ALA A 39 -25.44 -13.96 -7.03
C ALA A 39 -24.87 -13.39 -5.73
N TYR A 40 -23.97 -12.38 -5.68
CA TYR A 40 -23.66 -11.71 -4.41
C TYR A 40 -23.46 -10.20 -4.60
N GLY A 41 -24.46 -9.42 -4.19
CA GLY A 41 -24.53 -7.96 -4.32
C GLY A 41 -23.58 -7.17 -3.42
N PHE A 42 -22.29 -7.52 -3.41
CA PHE A 42 -21.27 -6.76 -2.69
C PHE A 42 -20.31 -6.11 -3.69
N SER A 43 -20.50 -4.82 -3.92
CA SER A 43 -19.47 -3.99 -4.55
C SER A 43 -18.32 -3.87 -3.56
N MET A 44 -17.14 -4.40 -3.90
CA MET A 44 -15.94 -4.17 -3.09
C MET A 44 -15.48 -2.74 -3.33
N GLU A 45 -15.85 -1.84 -2.43
CA GLU A 45 -15.31 -0.49 -2.37
C GLU A 45 -14.06 -0.50 -1.48
N ALA A 46 -12.93 -0.03 -2.01
CA ALA A 46 -11.78 0.28 -1.18
C ALA A 46 -11.21 1.66 -1.51
N ILE A 47 -10.67 2.31 -0.48
CA ILE A 47 -10.00 3.61 -0.60
C ILE A 47 -8.50 3.35 -0.69
N PHE A 48 -7.87 3.85 -1.76
CA PHE A 48 -6.43 3.79 -1.91
C PHE A 48 -5.79 5.04 -1.30
N PHE A 49 -4.86 4.81 -0.38
CA PHE A 49 -4.00 5.84 0.20
C PHE A 49 -2.60 5.63 -0.33
N GLU A 50 -2.00 6.67 -0.86
CA GLU A 50 -0.65 6.60 -1.41
C GLU A 50 0.32 7.39 -0.53
N THR A 51 1.51 6.86 -0.31
CA THR A 51 2.60 7.65 0.24
C THR A 51 3.07 8.67 -0.80
N SER A 52 3.61 9.80 -0.34
CA SER A 52 4.21 10.80 -1.24
C SER A 52 5.27 10.19 -2.16
N PHE A 53 6.02 9.21 -1.66
CA PHE A 53 6.99 8.45 -2.44
C PHE A 53 6.33 7.59 -3.53
N PHE A 54 5.29 6.84 -3.18
CA PHE A 54 4.58 6.01 -4.14
C PHE A 54 4.03 6.87 -5.28
N THR A 55 3.31 7.95 -4.94
CA THR A 55 2.76 8.88 -5.93
C THR A 55 3.86 9.50 -6.82
N ALA A 56 5.02 9.82 -6.24
CA ALA A 56 6.13 10.43 -6.98
C ALA A 56 6.85 9.46 -7.93
N THR A 57 6.75 8.15 -7.72
CA THR A 57 7.51 7.15 -8.47
C THR A 57 6.66 6.22 -9.32
N VAL A 58 5.36 6.10 -9.06
CA VAL A 58 4.48 5.17 -9.77
C VAL A 58 4.46 5.40 -11.28
N SER A 59 4.51 6.66 -11.73
CA SER A 59 4.55 7.04 -13.14
C SER A 59 5.84 6.60 -13.86
N ASP A 60 6.92 6.35 -13.12
CA ASP A 60 8.19 5.88 -13.70
C ASP A 60 8.13 4.39 -14.07
N TYR A 61 7.17 3.65 -13.49
CA TYR A 61 7.01 2.21 -13.66
C TYR A 61 5.73 1.81 -14.40
N LEU A 62 4.62 2.49 -14.15
CA LEU A 62 3.30 2.15 -14.67
C LEU A 62 2.67 3.37 -15.33
N SER A 63 2.10 3.17 -16.52
CA SER A 63 1.13 4.11 -17.07
C SER A 63 -0.15 4.16 -16.24
N ASP A 64 -0.97 5.19 -16.40
CA ASP A 64 -2.24 5.34 -15.68
C ASP A 64 -3.17 4.13 -15.87
N ASP A 65 -3.21 3.57 -17.09
CA ASP A 65 -4.00 2.37 -17.40
C ASP A 65 -3.47 1.12 -16.69
N GLU A 66 -2.14 0.93 -16.66
CA GLU A 66 -1.53 -0.20 -15.95
C GLU A 66 -1.66 -0.05 -14.43
N TYR A 67 -1.59 1.18 -13.92
CA TYR A 67 -1.83 1.46 -12.52
C TYR A 67 -3.29 1.17 -12.14
N LYS A 68 -4.25 1.53 -12.99
CA LYS A 68 -5.65 1.16 -12.84
C LYS A 68 -5.86 -0.35 -12.88
N GLU A 69 -5.17 -1.08 -13.77
CA GLU A 69 -5.19 -2.55 -13.77
C GLU A 69 -4.68 -3.14 -12.45
N LEU A 70 -3.57 -2.60 -11.91
CA LEU A 70 -3.03 -2.99 -10.61
C LEU A 70 -4.05 -2.76 -9.49
N GLN A 71 -4.68 -1.59 -9.43
CA GLN A 71 -5.70 -1.27 -8.44
C GLN A 71 -6.92 -2.22 -8.55
N GLN A 72 -7.36 -2.53 -9.77
CA GLN A 72 -8.45 -3.49 -9.99
C GLN A 72 -8.11 -4.89 -9.50
N GLU A 73 -6.87 -5.34 -9.71
CA GLU A 73 -6.44 -6.65 -9.25
C GLU A 73 -6.35 -6.72 -7.71
N LEU A 74 -5.83 -5.66 -7.09
CA LEU A 74 -5.81 -5.50 -5.64
C LEU A 74 -7.22 -5.44 -5.03
N LEU A 75 -8.20 -4.86 -5.72
CA LEU A 75 -9.60 -4.84 -5.27
C LEU A 75 -10.27 -6.21 -5.34
N LYS A 76 -9.98 -7.00 -6.39
CA LYS A 76 -10.53 -8.37 -6.50
C LYS A 76 -9.92 -9.31 -5.48
N ASN A 77 -8.62 -9.19 -5.25
CA ASN A 77 -7.88 -10.03 -4.32
C ASN A 77 -6.88 -9.20 -3.50
N PRO A 78 -7.33 -8.56 -2.41
CA PRO A 78 -6.47 -7.77 -1.52
C PRO A 78 -5.32 -8.57 -0.90
N GLU A 79 -5.44 -9.90 -0.84
CA GLU A 79 -4.48 -10.78 -0.19
C GLU A 79 -3.48 -11.43 -1.16
N CYS A 80 -3.49 -11.04 -2.45
CA CYS A 80 -2.64 -11.62 -3.48
C CYS A 80 -1.12 -11.42 -3.27
N GLY A 81 -0.71 -10.46 -2.43
CA GLY A 81 0.69 -10.24 -2.07
C GLY A 81 1.17 -11.14 -0.94
N ASP A 82 2.44 -11.56 -1.05
CA ASP A 82 3.15 -12.33 -0.03
C ASP A 82 3.26 -11.49 1.25
N VAL A 83 2.80 -12.01 2.40
CA VAL A 83 2.98 -11.32 3.69
C VAL A 83 4.46 -11.21 4.02
N MET A 84 4.91 -9.98 4.29
CA MET A 84 6.28 -9.72 4.74
C MET A 84 6.37 -10.02 6.24
N PRO A 85 7.14 -11.03 6.66
CA PRO A 85 7.24 -11.39 8.07
C PRO A 85 7.80 -10.21 8.88
N ARG A 86 7.43 -10.13 10.16
CA ARG A 86 7.92 -9.13 11.14
C ARG A 86 7.60 -7.66 10.83
N THR A 87 6.92 -7.34 9.74
CA THR A 87 6.52 -5.96 9.36
C THR A 87 5.16 -5.51 9.90
N GLY A 88 4.42 -6.38 10.60
CA GLY A 88 3.09 -6.04 11.12
C GLY A 88 1.94 -6.18 10.12
N GLY A 89 2.16 -6.89 9.00
CA GLY A 89 1.11 -7.23 8.04
C GLY A 89 1.24 -6.58 6.67
N PHE A 90 2.38 -5.95 6.37
CA PHE A 90 2.66 -5.53 5.00
C PHE A 90 2.71 -6.72 4.06
N ARG A 91 2.33 -6.47 2.81
CA ARG A 91 2.31 -7.44 1.73
C ARG A 91 3.16 -6.95 0.58
N LYS A 92 3.81 -7.90 -0.09
CA LYS A 92 4.64 -7.69 -1.27
C LYS A 92 4.00 -8.38 -2.47
N LEU A 93 3.44 -7.59 -3.38
CA LEU A 93 2.90 -8.07 -4.64
C LEU A 93 4.00 -8.07 -5.72
N ARG A 94 4.07 -9.17 -6.46
CA ARG A 94 4.92 -9.28 -7.65
C ARG A 94 4.10 -8.95 -8.89
N TRP A 95 4.47 -7.87 -9.57
CA TRP A 95 3.77 -7.38 -10.75
C TRP A 95 4.63 -7.53 -12.00
N GLY A 96 4.00 -7.77 -13.15
CA GLY A 96 4.73 -7.82 -14.42
C GLY A 96 5.11 -6.41 -14.86
N ASP A 97 6.31 -6.23 -15.38
CA ASP A 97 6.72 -4.98 -16.02
C ASP A 97 6.55 -5.15 -17.54
N ARG A 98 5.42 -4.69 -18.08
CA ARG A 98 5.14 -4.78 -19.52
C ARG A 98 6.06 -3.86 -20.32
N ARG A 99 6.41 -2.68 -19.80
CA ARG A 99 7.32 -1.71 -20.43
C ARG A 99 8.67 -2.34 -20.75
N ARG A 100 9.21 -3.16 -19.85
CA ARG A 100 10.50 -3.86 -20.03
C ARG A 100 10.36 -5.26 -20.61
N GLY A 101 9.16 -5.70 -20.99
CA GLY A 101 8.89 -7.06 -21.45
C GLY A 101 9.17 -8.14 -20.38
N LYS A 102 9.19 -7.78 -19.10
CA LYS A 102 9.53 -8.70 -18.00
C LYS A 102 8.26 -9.28 -17.39
N GLY A 103 8.21 -10.61 -17.30
CA GLY A 103 7.16 -11.31 -16.55
C GLY A 103 7.22 -11.04 -15.04
N LYS A 104 6.21 -11.51 -14.29
CA LYS A 104 6.04 -11.26 -12.83
C LYS A 104 7.26 -11.57 -11.95
N ARG A 105 8.16 -12.47 -12.38
CA ARG A 105 9.39 -12.83 -11.63
C ARG A 105 10.54 -11.82 -11.81
N GLY A 106 10.55 -11.09 -12.92
CA GLY A 106 11.59 -10.11 -13.25
C GLY A 106 11.14 -8.65 -13.20
N GLY A 107 9.83 -8.41 -13.11
CA GLY A 107 9.25 -7.07 -13.05
C GLY A 107 9.22 -6.47 -11.64
N LEU A 108 8.13 -5.75 -11.38
CA LEU A 108 7.97 -4.83 -10.27
C LEU A 108 7.58 -5.53 -8.97
N ARG A 109 7.91 -4.88 -7.86
CA ARG A 109 7.45 -5.18 -6.51
C ARG A 109 6.65 -4.00 -6.00
N VAL A 110 5.45 -4.30 -5.52
CA VAL A 110 4.57 -3.32 -4.89
C VAL A 110 4.44 -3.70 -3.42
N ILE A 111 4.83 -2.80 -2.53
CA ILE A 111 4.62 -2.94 -1.08
C ILE A 111 3.34 -2.20 -0.72
N TYR A 112 2.43 -2.91 -0.07
CA TYR A 112 1.15 -2.35 0.35
C TYR A 112 0.68 -2.93 1.69
N TYR A 113 -0.29 -2.26 2.31
CA TYR A 113 -0.97 -2.72 3.51
C TYR A 113 -2.48 -2.75 3.28
N TRP A 114 -3.12 -3.86 3.64
CA TRP A 114 -4.57 -4.03 3.52
C TRP A 114 -5.23 -3.95 4.89
N LEU A 115 -5.99 -2.88 5.13
CA LEU A 115 -6.80 -2.69 6.32
C LEU A 115 -8.25 -3.09 6.02
N SER A 116 -8.57 -4.36 6.24
CA SER A 116 -9.90 -4.92 5.95
C SER A 116 -11.03 -4.27 6.75
N SER A 117 -10.76 -3.80 7.97
CA SER A 117 -11.79 -3.26 8.86
C SER A 117 -12.47 -1.99 8.34
N ASP A 118 -11.75 -1.23 7.52
CA ASP A 118 -12.18 0.06 6.98
C ASP A 118 -12.14 0.08 5.44
N GLY A 119 -11.86 -1.06 4.80
CA GLY A 119 -11.74 -1.16 3.35
C GLY A 119 -10.65 -0.26 2.77
N GLN A 120 -9.48 -0.19 3.40
CA GLN A 120 -8.41 0.72 2.99
C GLN A 120 -7.19 -0.02 2.48
N MET A 121 -6.70 0.41 1.33
CA MET A 121 -5.49 -0.11 0.70
C MET A 121 -4.40 0.96 0.74
N TRP A 122 -3.29 0.69 1.42
CA TRP A 122 -2.22 1.68 1.57
C TRP A 122 -1.03 1.29 0.70
N MET A 123 -0.75 2.10 -0.31
CA MET A 123 0.31 1.91 -1.29
C MET A 123 1.59 2.60 -0.81
N PHE A 124 2.63 1.82 -0.55
CA PHE A 124 3.84 2.33 0.10
C PHE A 124 5.00 2.59 -0.84
N ALA A 125 5.29 1.61 -1.68
CA ALA A 125 6.42 1.68 -2.59
C ALA A 125 6.18 0.77 -3.80
N ILE A 126 6.72 1.19 -4.93
CA ILE A 126 6.83 0.42 -6.17
C ILE A 126 8.27 0.50 -6.65
N TYR A 127 8.83 -0.63 -7.06
CA TYR A 127 10.24 -0.73 -7.46
C TYR A 127 10.55 -1.96 -8.29
N ASP A 128 11.62 -1.87 -9.07
CA ASP A 128 12.13 -2.99 -9.85
C ASP A 128 12.88 -4.00 -8.96
N LYS A 129 12.96 -5.27 -9.41
CA LYS A 129 13.70 -6.32 -8.69
C LYS A 129 15.10 -5.92 -8.24
N ASP A 130 15.77 -5.16 -9.09
CA ASP A 130 17.20 -4.92 -9.03
C ASP A 130 17.54 -3.67 -8.19
N GLU A 131 16.52 -2.94 -7.71
CA GLU A 131 16.69 -1.64 -7.04
C GLU A 131 16.70 -1.71 -5.51
N LEU A 132 16.18 -2.80 -4.93
CA LEU A 132 16.04 -2.91 -3.48
C LEU A 132 16.61 -4.22 -2.94
N GLU A 133 17.62 -4.08 -2.08
CA GLU A 133 18.09 -5.15 -1.21
C GLU A 133 17.04 -5.49 -0.14
N ASN A 134 17.11 -6.71 0.42
CA ASN A 134 16.18 -7.13 1.47
C ASN A 134 16.21 -6.16 2.66
N LEU A 135 15.04 -5.94 3.27
CA LEU A 135 14.93 -5.10 4.46
C LEU A 135 15.75 -5.69 5.61
N THR A 136 16.39 -4.83 6.39
CA THR A 136 17.05 -5.26 7.64
C THR A 136 16.00 -5.53 8.71
N CYS A 137 16.36 -6.34 9.72
CA CYS A 137 15.47 -6.65 10.84
C CYS A 137 14.98 -5.38 11.56
N ASP A 138 15.81 -4.34 11.66
CA ASP A 138 15.46 -3.08 12.31
C ASP A 138 14.45 -2.27 11.48
N GLN A 139 14.63 -2.26 10.15
CA GLN A 139 13.68 -1.63 9.23
C GLN A 139 12.31 -2.31 9.28
N GLU A 140 12.27 -3.65 9.30
CA GLU A 140 11.01 -4.39 9.46
C GLU A 140 10.33 -4.08 10.79
N ARG A 141 11.11 -4.01 11.89
CA ARG A 141 10.58 -3.72 13.23
C ARG A 141 9.96 -2.33 13.30
N ALA A 142 10.61 -1.30 12.77
CA ALA A 142 10.05 0.03 12.87
C ALA A 142 8.91 0.30 11.85
N LEU A 143 8.86 -0.41 10.71
CA LEU A 143 7.63 -0.50 9.90
C LEU A 143 6.47 -1.07 10.73
N LYS A 144 6.71 -2.15 11.47
CA LYS A 144 5.71 -2.74 12.36
C LYS A 144 5.25 -1.78 13.44
N GLN A 145 6.16 -1.00 14.04
CA GLN A 145 5.79 -0.02 15.05
C GLN A 145 4.93 1.10 14.47
N ALA A 146 5.35 1.69 13.35
CA ALA A 146 4.63 2.76 12.68
C ALA A 146 3.20 2.35 12.30
N ILE A 147 3.03 1.17 11.69
CA ILE A 147 1.69 0.68 11.30
C ILE A 147 0.80 0.38 12.51
N THR A 148 1.38 -0.15 13.59
CA THR A 148 0.62 -0.47 14.81
C THR A 148 0.03 0.81 15.42
N VAL A 149 0.86 1.85 15.56
CA VAL A 149 0.44 3.15 16.09
C VAL A 149 -0.68 3.77 15.25
N GLU A 150 -0.54 3.75 13.92
CA GLU A 150 -1.58 4.31 13.03
C GLU A 150 -2.89 3.53 13.10
N VAL A 151 -2.82 2.19 13.06
CA VAL A 151 -4.03 1.35 13.13
C VAL A 151 -4.75 1.56 14.46
N GLU A 152 -4.02 1.70 15.57
CA GLU A 152 -4.59 2.02 16.89
C GLU A 152 -5.21 3.42 16.94
N ALA A 153 -4.56 4.42 16.35
CA ALA A 153 -5.10 5.77 16.26
C ALA A 153 -6.43 5.80 15.47
N ARG A 154 -6.53 5.04 14.37
CA ARG A 154 -7.76 4.92 13.57
C ARG A 154 -8.86 4.15 14.29
N LYS A 155 -8.52 3.06 15.00
CA LYS A 155 -9.48 2.34 15.88
C LYS A 155 -10.08 3.25 16.94
N THR A 156 -9.27 4.12 17.54
CA THR A 156 -9.72 5.06 18.57
C THR A 156 -10.68 6.10 18.02
N LYS A 157 -10.41 6.65 16.83
CA LYS A 157 -11.34 7.57 16.16
C LYS A 157 -12.70 6.91 15.83
N ARG A 158 -12.69 5.62 15.49
CA ARG A 158 -13.91 4.84 15.23
C ARG A 158 -14.79 4.69 16.47
N SER A 159 -14.20 4.38 17.63
CA SER A 159 -14.99 4.18 18.87
C SER A 159 -15.66 5.47 19.37
N VAL A 160 -15.01 6.62 19.17
CA VAL A 160 -15.57 7.94 19.49
C VAL A 160 -16.73 8.28 18.55
N LYS A 161 -16.58 8.05 17.24
CA LYS A 161 -17.62 8.37 16.24
C LYS A 161 -18.88 7.50 16.40
N GLN A 162 -18.75 6.26 16.88
CA GLN A 162 -19.91 5.38 17.10
C GLN A 162 -20.67 5.64 18.41
N ARG A 163 -20.06 6.32 19.39
CA ARG A 163 -20.73 6.69 20.66
C ARG A 163 -21.55 7.97 20.60
N SER A 164 -21.41 8.76 19.52
CA SER A 164 -22.11 10.03 19.33
C SER A 164 -23.33 9.91 18.38
N LYS A 165 -23.78 8.68 18.11
CA LYS A 165 -24.93 8.37 17.25
C LYS A 165 -25.98 7.59 18.04
#